data_AF-X1H735-F1
#
_entry.id   AF-X1H735-F1
#
_cell.length_a   1.000
_cell.length_b   1.000
_cell.length_c   1.000
_cell.angle_alpha   90.00
_cell.angle_beta   90.00
_cell.angle_gamma   90.00
#
_symmetry.space_group_name_H-M   'P 1'
#
loop_
_entity.id
_entity.type
_entity.pdbx_description
1 polymer ?
#
loop_
_entity_poly.entity_id
_entity_poly.type
_entity_poly.pdbx_seq_one_letter_code
_entity_poly.pdbx_strand_id
1 'polypeptide(L)' 'MVNLPTITPELLEALNALTVDIGVVTAPVAVDGNSLNDSSKAWGTNIHRNRLIRIVGGQGKGQVRIVSGNTGDSLIVSQ' A
#
# COMPACT_ATOMS: atom_id res chain seq x y z
N MET A 1 -2.56 -11.23 -32.84
CA MET A 1 -3.11 -11.27 -31.47
C MET A 1 -1.95 -11.50 -30.53
N VAL A 2 -1.72 -10.62 -29.55
CA VAL A 2 -0.65 -10.81 -28.56
C VAL A 2 -1.16 -11.85 -27.55
N ASN A 3 -0.48 -12.99 -27.44
CA ASN A 3 -0.74 -13.94 -26.35
C ASN A 3 -0.25 -13.30 -25.05
N LEU A 4 -1.19 -12.94 -24.18
CA LEU A 4 -0.85 -12.55 -22.81
C LEU A 4 -0.47 -13.83 -22.04
N PRO A 5 0.59 -13.81 -21.22
CA PRO A 5 0.96 -14.97 -20.42
C PRO A 5 -0.19 -15.33 -19.47
N THR A 6 -0.58 -16.61 -19.47
CA THR A 6 -1.52 -17.15 -18.50
C THR A 6 -0.90 -17.01 -17.11
N ILE A 7 -1.47 -16.18 -16.25
CA ILE A 7 -1.05 -16.12 -14.84
C ILE A 7 -1.50 -17.43 -14.21
N THR A 8 -0.54 -18.31 -13.92
CA THR A 8 -0.82 -19.56 -13.26
C THR A 8 -1.12 -19.32 -11.77
N PRO A 9 -1.88 -20.20 -11.10
CA PRO A 9 -2.21 -20.03 -9.68
C PRO A 9 -0.97 -19.86 -8.80
N GLU A 10 0.13 -20.56 -9.09
CA GLU A 10 1.39 -20.43 -8.37
C GLU A 10 2.07 -19.06 -8.57
N LEU A 11 1.91 -18.42 -9.73
CA LEU A 11 2.37 -17.05 -9.95
C LEU A 11 1.50 -16.05 -9.16
N LEU A 12 0.19 -16.31 -9.07
CA LEU A 12 -0.70 -15.49 -8.27
C LEU A 12 -0.38 -15.61 -6.77
N GLU A 13 -0.14 -16.83 -6.28
CA GLU A 13 0.31 -17.09 -4.90
C GLU A 13 1.66 -16.45 -4.62
N ALA A 14 2.63 -16.54 -5.55
CA ALA A 14 3.93 -15.90 -5.40
C ALA A 14 3.83 -14.36 -5.36
N LEU A 15 2.94 -13.76 -6.16
CA LEU A 15 2.68 -12.32 -6.12
C LEU A 15 1.98 -11.90 -4.83
N ASN A 16 1.05 -12.71 -4.33
CA ASN A 16 0.40 -12.45 -3.04
C ASN A 16 1.38 -12.59 -1.88
N ALA A 17 2.32 -13.53 -1.94
CA ALA A 17 3.39 -13.71 -0.96
C ALA A 17 4.36 -12.51 -0.88
N LEU A 18 4.42 -11.67 -1.92
CA LEU A 18 5.19 -10.43 -1.87
C LEU A 18 4.49 -9.32 -1.07
N THR A 19 3.18 -9.48 -0.76
CA THR A 19 2.44 -8.54 0.09
C THR A 19 2.86 -8.72 1.54
N VAL A 20 3.45 -7.68 2.10
CA VAL A 20 4.04 -7.68 3.45
C VAL A 20 3.07 -7.22 4.55
N ASP A 21 2.05 -6.44 4.20
CA ASP A 21 0.99 -6.01 5.11
C ASP A 21 -0.22 -5.48 4.31
N ILE A 22 -1.40 -5.47 4.93
CA ILE A 22 -2.63 -4.84 4.43
C ILE A 22 -3.31 -4.07 5.57
N GLY A 23 -3.99 -2.97 5.26
CA GLY A 23 -4.62 -2.14 6.30
C GLY A 23 -5.75 -1.27 5.78
N VAL A 24 -6.41 -0.59 6.70
CA VAL A 24 -7.50 0.35 6.42
C VAL A 24 -7.17 1.67 7.09
N VAL A 25 -7.16 2.74 6.31
CA VAL A 25 -6.98 4.08 6.87
C VAL A 25 -8.14 4.39 7.81
N THR A 26 -7.80 4.71 9.06
CA THR A 26 -8.74 4.91 10.18
C THR A 26 -9.08 6.38 10.43
N ALA A 27 -8.32 7.31 9.85
CA ALA A 27 -8.55 8.75 9.97
C ALA A 27 -8.76 9.40 8.59
N PRO A 28 -9.62 10.44 8.47
CA PRO A 28 -9.78 11.17 7.22
C PRO A 28 -8.44 11.71 6.70
N VAL A 29 -8.24 11.61 5.38
CA VAL A 29 -7.09 12.21 4.69
C VAL A 29 -7.59 13.46 3.97
N ALA A 30 -6.90 14.59 4.14
CA ALA A 30 -7.24 15.82 3.44
C ALA A 30 -7.08 15.65 1.91
N VAL A 31 -7.74 16.51 1.14
CA VAL A 31 -7.45 16.64 -0.29
C VAL A 31 -5.96 17.00 -0.43
N ASP A 32 -5.26 16.30 -1.33
CA ASP A 32 -3.79 16.38 -1.51
C ASP A 32 -2.94 15.99 -0.28
N GLY A 33 -3.57 15.40 0.74
CA GLY A 33 -2.89 14.83 1.90
C GLY A 33 -2.12 13.56 1.52
N ASN A 34 -0.99 13.35 2.18
CA ASN A 34 -0.08 12.22 1.92
C ASN A 34 0.22 11.36 3.16
N SER A 35 -0.54 11.56 4.24
CA SER A 35 -0.41 10.79 5.48
C SER A 35 -1.61 9.85 5.60
N LEU A 36 -1.33 8.55 5.66
CA LEU A 36 -2.31 7.47 5.76
C LEU A 36 -2.21 6.84 7.15
N ASN A 37 -3.11 7.24 8.05
CA ASN A 37 -3.09 6.78 9.44
C ASN A 37 -3.97 5.53 9.63
N ASP A 38 -3.39 4.45 10.13
CA ASP A 38 -4.07 3.21 10.52
C ASP A 38 -3.74 2.92 11.99
N SER A 39 -4.62 3.34 12.91
CA SER A 39 -4.44 3.19 14.35
C SER A 39 -4.51 1.74 14.83
N SER A 40 -4.83 0.78 13.95
CA SER A 40 -4.74 -0.65 14.26
C SER A 40 -3.31 -1.20 14.16
N LYS A 41 -2.36 -0.38 13.71
CA LYS A 41 -0.98 -0.79 13.41
C LYS A 41 0.00 -0.45 14.52
N ALA A 42 1.06 -1.23 14.56
CA ALA A 42 2.18 -1.09 15.49
C ALA A 42 3.49 -1.43 14.77
N TRP A 43 3.77 -0.74 13.67
CA TRP A 43 4.96 -0.92 12.85
C TRP A 43 6.23 -0.41 13.54
N GLY A 44 7.38 -0.91 13.08
CA GLY A 44 8.66 -0.24 13.34
C GLY A 44 8.78 1.04 12.51
N THR A 45 9.41 2.07 13.07
CA THR A 45 9.71 3.32 12.36
C THR A 45 10.46 3.03 11.05
N ASN A 46 9.95 3.57 9.94
CA ASN A 46 10.51 3.43 8.58
C ASN A 46 10.65 1.99 8.04
N ILE A 47 10.04 0.96 8.67
CA ILE A 47 10.10 -0.42 8.16
C ILE A 47 9.46 -0.59 6.77
N HIS A 48 8.59 0.33 6.37
CA HIS A 48 7.92 0.35 5.07
C HIS A 48 8.48 1.39 4.09
N ARG A 49 9.54 2.13 4.45
CA ARG A 49 10.17 3.11 3.54
C ARG A 49 10.58 2.44 2.22
N ASN A 50 10.38 3.17 1.12
CA ASN A 50 10.63 2.76 -0.27
C ASN A 50 9.80 1.56 -0.77
N ARG A 51 8.82 1.09 0.01
CA ARG A 51 7.86 0.08 -0.46
C ARG A 51 6.74 0.74 -1.27
N LEU A 52 6.16 -0.03 -2.18
CA LEU A 52 4.97 0.36 -2.93
C LEU A 52 3.72 -0.01 -2.13
N ILE A 53 2.73 0.88 -2.17
CA ILE A 53 1.37 0.57 -1.75
C ILE A 53 0.41 0.74 -2.93
N ARG A 54 -0.69 -0.01 -2.90
CA ARG A 54 -1.81 0.15 -3.82
C ARG A 54 -3.06 0.46 -3.02
N ILE A 55 -3.72 1.56 -3.33
CA ILE A 55 -4.97 1.97 -2.70
C ILE A 55 -6.12 1.29 -3.43
N VAL A 56 -6.90 0.47 -2.73
CA VAL A 56 -7.96 -0.37 -3.32
C VAL A 56 -9.38 0.13 -3.04
N GLY A 57 -9.54 1.15 -2.18
CA GLY A 57 -10.81 1.76 -1.81
C GLY A 57 -10.67 3.23 -1.41
N GLY A 58 -11.80 3.95 -1.33
CA GLY A 58 -11.84 5.37 -0.96
C GLY A 58 -11.40 6.33 -2.08
N GLN A 59 -11.11 7.59 -1.72
CA GLN A 59 -10.79 8.69 -2.64
C GLN A 59 -9.56 8.43 -3.52
N GLY A 60 -8.57 7.67 -3.00
CA GLY A 60 -7.35 7.32 -3.73
C GLY A 60 -7.43 6.00 -4.51
N LYS A 61 -8.61 5.37 -4.66
CA LYS A 61 -8.73 4.05 -5.28
C LYS A 61 -8.07 3.99 -6.66
N GLY A 62 -7.24 2.97 -6.88
CA GLY A 62 -6.50 2.75 -8.12
C GLY A 62 -5.11 3.40 -8.15
N GLN A 63 -4.79 4.24 -7.17
CA GLN A 63 -3.46 4.83 -7.04
C GLN A 63 -2.44 3.80 -6.52
N VAL A 64 -1.23 3.90 -7.07
CA VAL A 64 -0.03 3.26 -6.54
C VAL A 64 0.90 4.37 -6.06
N ARG A 65 1.48 4.20 -4.88
CA ARG A 65 2.35 5.20 -4.25
C ARG A 65 3.58 4.56 -3.62
N ILE A 66 4.66 5.33 -3.55
CA ILE A 66 5.86 4.94 -2.80
C ILE A 66 5.74 5.52 -1.39
N VAL A 67 6.06 4.71 -0.37
CA VAL A 67 6.15 5.16 1.01
C VAL A 67 7.48 5.91 1.20
N SER A 68 7.43 7.21 1.45
CA SER A 68 8.61 8.02 1.75
C SER A 68 9.10 7.83 3.19
N GLY A 69 8.22 7.37 4.10
CA GLY A 69 8.56 7.02 5.47
C GLY A 69 7.32 6.55 6.26
N ASN A 70 7.52 6.01 7.46
CA ASN A 70 6.40 5.65 8.34
C ASN A 70 6.74 5.79 9.83
N THR A 71 5.72 6.11 10.63
CA THR A 71 5.71 5.96 12.10
C THR A 71 5.18 4.56 12.47
N GLY A 72 4.80 4.34 13.73
CA GLY A 72 4.17 3.08 14.15
C GLY A 72 2.80 2.80 13.51
N ASP A 73 2.13 3.84 13.03
CA ASP A 73 0.73 3.78 12.60
C ASP A 73 0.40 4.69 11.40
N SER A 74 1.40 5.39 10.84
CA SER A 74 1.19 6.30 9.71
C SER A 74 2.16 6.01 8.58
N LEU A 75 1.65 5.83 7.36
CA LEU A 75 2.44 5.84 6.14
C LEU A 75 2.44 7.24 5.55
N ILE A 76 3.63 7.79 5.28
CA ILE A 76 3.77 8.99 4.46
C ILE A 76 4.10 8.55 3.04
N VAL A 77 3.29 8.99 2.07
CA VAL A 77 3.42 8.61 0.66
C VAL A 77 3.91 9.77 -0.21
N SER A 78 4.44 9.44 -1.38
CA SER A 78 4.67 10.44 -2.44
C SER A 78 3.33 11.09 -2.83
N GLN A 79 3.30 12.41 -3.00
CA GLN A 79 2.12 13.10 -3.55
C GLN A 79 1.85 12.62 -4.98
#